data_AF-A0A235BX33-F1
#
_entry.id   AF-A0A235BX33-F1
#
_cell.length_a   1.000
_cell.length_b   1.000
_cell.length_c   1.000
_cell.angle_alpha   90.00
_cell.angle_beta   90.00
_cell.angle_gamma   90.00
#
_symmetry.space_group_name_H-M   'P 1'
#
loop_
_entity.id
_entity.type
_entity.pdbx_description
1 polymer ?
#
loop_
_entity_poly.entity_id
_entity_poly.type
_entity_poly.pdbx_seq_one_letter_code
_entity_poly.pdbx_strand_id
1 'polypeptide(L)'
;MSRNWKGENSAGVKLVPPWSWVSYVGSVTSVLKSRGLDCDFTDVAGMSGYAFVVNIHDKLCPSGPTAFDWTMLEEGTQALGMETEILMVAHEGGTNEEELISELFERVRHEIDKGRCCVVWGATSTPEFSIVHGYRDNSYLVRSRRSQQGKTEREWKRPLGEDEFPEEPVRYDRLQAPGWLGAVFFGDRIEKGQSRAERKAVARAVQLLRDQHACFDPDYAHGTNAFEVWAELIEAGKAEVFGNAYNVHCYWEMQMLASGFCRRLAKRYPKAALALDNAAEWFWRSSLNLERLKKMFPLPKGDTSDRISAKPAARLLRECKGLNEQAVRFLQKALALF
;
A
#
# COMPACT_ATOMS: atom_id res chain seq x y z
N MET A 1 32.50 -5.56 12.15
CA MET A 1 33.51 -4.73 11.44
C MET A 1 32.76 -3.58 10.79
N SER A 2 33.16 -2.32 10.98
CA SER A 2 32.47 -1.21 10.31
C SER A 2 32.70 -1.32 8.80
N ARG A 3 31.66 -1.67 8.03
CA ARG A 3 31.71 -1.68 6.57
C ARG A 3 31.96 -0.23 6.11
N ASN A 4 33.00 -0.01 5.31
CA ASN A 4 33.37 1.32 4.82
C ASN A 4 32.75 1.55 3.45
N TRP A 5 31.51 2.02 3.44
CA TRP A 5 30.79 2.35 2.21
C TRP A 5 31.18 3.73 1.69
N LYS A 6 31.82 3.75 0.52
CA LYS A 6 32.10 4.97 -0.24
C LYS A 6 31.53 4.89 -1.65
N GLY A 7 31.27 6.05 -2.24
CA GLY A 7 30.88 6.19 -3.64
C GLY A 7 29.42 6.54 -3.82
N GLU A 8 29.06 6.91 -5.04
CA GLU A 8 27.71 7.35 -5.41
C GLU A 8 27.31 6.70 -6.72
N ASN A 9 26.07 6.25 -6.81
CA ASN A 9 25.48 5.75 -8.04
C ASN A 9 23.97 5.97 -8.05
N SER A 10 23.38 5.97 -9.24
CA SER A 10 21.93 6.02 -9.44
C SER A 10 21.50 4.97 -10.46
N ALA A 11 20.24 4.56 -10.40
CA ALA A 11 19.69 3.57 -11.31
C ALA A 11 19.53 4.07 -12.75
N GLY A 12 19.81 5.35 -13.05
CA GLY A 12 19.73 5.88 -14.42
C GLY A 12 18.30 6.02 -14.96
N VAL A 13 17.32 6.22 -14.07
CA VAL A 13 15.88 6.17 -14.42
C VAL A 13 15.11 7.42 -14.05
N LYS A 14 14.28 7.88 -14.98
CA LYS A 14 13.29 8.94 -14.73
C LYS A 14 12.09 8.35 -14.02
N LEU A 15 11.74 8.91 -12.86
CA LEU A 15 10.61 8.47 -12.06
C LEU A 15 9.64 9.62 -11.88
N VAL A 16 8.36 9.36 -12.12
CA VAL A 16 7.31 10.19 -11.52
C VAL A 16 7.29 9.86 -10.04
N PRO A 17 7.47 10.82 -9.13
CA PRO A 17 7.41 10.52 -7.72
C PRO A 17 6.07 9.88 -7.34
N PRO A 18 6.06 8.94 -6.40
CA PRO A 18 4.87 8.14 -6.13
C PRO A 18 3.81 8.98 -5.40
N TRP A 19 2.60 9.13 -5.96
CA TRP A 19 1.46 9.70 -5.23
C TRP A 19 0.46 8.61 -4.85
N SER A 20 0.32 8.30 -3.57
CA SER A 20 -0.77 7.46 -3.04
C SER A 20 -0.80 7.61 -1.51
N TRP A 21 -1.99 7.48 -0.90
CA TRP A 21 -2.11 7.30 0.54
C TRP A 21 -1.59 5.95 1.02
N VAL A 22 -1.52 4.98 0.11
CA VAL A 22 -0.89 3.67 0.32
C VAL A 22 0.47 3.66 -0.37
N SER A 23 1.52 3.97 0.39
CA SER A 23 2.86 4.18 -0.14
C SER A 23 3.41 2.99 -0.97
N TYR A 24 3.04 1.75 -0.66
CA TYR A 24 3.35 0.57 -1.49
C TYR A 24 2.81 0.72 -2.91
N VAL A 25 1.51 1.04 -3.04
CA VAL A 25 0.84 1.17 -4.35
C VAL A 25 1.51 2.26 -5.18
N GLY A 26 1.73 3.43 -4.58
CA GLY A 26 2.40 4.54 -5.27
C GLY A 26 3.81 4.16 -5.74
N SER A 27 4.65 3.68 -4.82
CA SER A 27 6.07 3.39 -5.08
C SER A 27 6.24 2.26 -6.09
N VAL A 28 5.50 1.15 -5.95
CA VAL A 28 5.53 0.03 -6.89
C VAL A 28 5.04 0.47 -8.27
N THR A 29 3.90 1.17 -8.38
CA THR A 29 3.43 1.67 -9.68
C THR A 29 4.48 2.53 -10.38
N SER A 30 5.12 3.47 -9.66
CA SER A 30 6.14 4.33 -10.25
C SER A 30 7.35 3.56 -10.78
N VAL A 31 7.82 2.53 -10.05
CA VAL A 31 8.91 1.66 -10.51
C VAL A 31 8.48 0.80 -11.71
N LEU A 32 7.30 0.17 -11.67
CA LEU A 32 6.82 -0.65 -12.79
C LEU A 32 6.68 0.19 -14.08
N LYS A 33 6.15 1.41 -13.97
CA LYS A 33 6.01 2.32 -15.12
C LYS A 33 7.34 2.79 -15.68
N SER A 34 8.34 3.08 -14.84
CA SER A 34 9.68 3.46 -15.33
C SER A 34 10.38 2.32 -16.04
N ARG A 35 10.04 1.09 -15.68
CA ARG A 35 10.45 -0.14 -16.37
C ARG A 35 9.58 -0.45 -17.59
N GLY A 36 8.71 0.48 -18.01
CA GLY A 36 7.90 0.45 -19.22
C GLY A 36 6.71 -0.52 -19.21
N LEU A 37 6.22 -0.89 -18.01
CA LEU A 37 4.95 -1.60 -17.89
C LEU A 37 3.79 -0.60 -17.98
N ASP A 38 2.81 -0.92 -18.82
CA ASP A 38 1.53 -0.21 -18.84
C ASP A 38 0.67 -0.71 -17.68
N CYS A 39 0.71 0.06 -16.59
CA CYS A 39 -0.08 -0.15 -15.39
C CYS A 39 -0.30 1.18 -14.65
N ASP A 40 -1.31 1.22 -13.79
CA ASP A 40 -1.54 2.32 -12.86
C ASP A 40 -1.84 1.82 -11.43
N PHE A 41 -2.24 2.74 -10.55
CA PHE A 41 -2.55 2.44 -9.15
C PHE A 41 -3.68 1.40 -9.01
N THR A 42 -4.65 1.40 -9.93
CA THR A 42 -5.77 0.44 -9.90
C THR A 42 -5.28 -0.96 -10.21
N ASP A 43 -4.37 -1.09 -11.18
CA ASP A 43 -3.78 -2.38 -11.53
C ASP A 43 -2.90 -2.90 -10.39
N VAL A 44 -2.01 -2.06 -9.83
CA VAL A 44 -1.13 -2.47 -8.73
C VAL A 44 -1.92 -2.83 -7.48
N ALA A 45 -2.85 -1.99 -7.04
CA ALA A 45 -3.62 -2.25 -5.82
C ALA A 45 -4.56 -3.46 -5.98
N GLY A 46 -5.19 -3.63 -7.15
CA GLY A 46 -6.11 -4.73 -7.41
C GLY A 46 -5.40 -6.08 -7.61
N MET A 47 -4.33 -6.13 -8.41
CA MET A 47 -3.63 -7.38 -8.72
C MET A 47 -2.84 -7.91 -7.52
N SER A 48 -2.12 -7.04 -6.79
CA SER A 48 -1.42 -7.41 -5.55
C SER A 48 -2.38 -7.89 -4.45
N GLY A 49 -3.61 -7.36 -4.45
CA GLY A 49 -4.60 -7.58 -3.40
C GLY A 49 -4.64 -6.45 -2.37
N TYR A 50 -3.71 -5.50 -2.41
CA TYR A 50 -3.62 -4.40 -1.43
C TYR A 50 -4.93 -3.61 -1.29
N ALA A 51 -5.67 -3.41 -2.39
CA ALA A 51 -6.97 -2.72 -2.39
C ALA A 51 -8.02 -3.36 -1.46
N PHE A 52 -7.81 -4.61 -1.05
CA PHE A 52 -8.75 -5.42 -0.26
C PHE A 52 -8.26 -5.68 1.17
N VAL A 53 -7.09 -5.16 1.55
CA VAL A 53 -6.58 -5.22 2.92
C VAL A 53 -7.34 -4.20 3.77
N VAL A 54 -7.87 -4.63 4.91
CA VAL A 54 -8.47 -3.77 5.93
C VAL A 54 -8.08 -4.30 7.30
N ASN A 55 -7.28 -3.52 8.05
CA ASN A 55 -6.80 -3.90 9.37
C ASN A 55 -6.96 -2.71 10.33
N ILE A 56 -7.51 -2.96 11.51
CA ILE A 56 -7.72 -1.92 12.52
C ILE A 56 -7.20 -2.43 13.85
N HIS A 57 -6.19 -1.73 14.38
CA HIS A 57 -5.69 -1.94 15.74
C HIS A 57 -6.77 -1.51 16.75
N ASP A 58 -6.84 -2.18 17.90
CA ASP A 58 -7.73 -1.84 19.03
C ASP A 58 -7.53 -0.42 19.64
N LYS A 59 -6.53 0.33 19.18
CA LYS A 59 -6.25 1.74 19.52
C LYS A 59 -6.31 2.67 18.32
N LEU A 60 -6.62 2.15 17.12
CA LEU A 60 -6.65 2.91 15.87
C LEU A 60 -5.31 3.53 15.46
N CYS A 61 -4.22 2.80 15.70
CA CYS A 61 -2.88 3.16 15.25
C CYS A 61 -2.84 3.43 13.72
N PRO A 62 -2.04 4.41 13.23
CA PRO A 62 -1.86 4.67 11.79
C PRO A 62 -1.26 3.50 11.01
N SER A 63 -0.73 2.46 11.68
CA SER A 63 -0.13 1.27 11.07
C SER A 63 -1.14 0.31 10.43
N GLY A 64 -2.45 0.47 10.63
CA GLY A 64 -3.49 -0.40 10.06
C GLY A 64 -3.26 -0.78 8.58
N PRO A 65 -3.02 0.17 7.67
CA PRO A 65 -2.85 -0.13 6.25
C PRO A 65 -1.58 -0.92 5.93
N THR A 66 -0.64 -1.06 6.86
CA THR A 66 0.65 -1.74 6.67
C THR A 66 0.87 -2.91 7.65
N ALA A 67 0.00 -3.12 8.62
CA ALA A 67 0.14 -4.16 9.65
C ALA A 67 -0.41 -5.51 9.16
N PHE A 68 0.27 -6.15 8.23
CA PHE A 68 -0.04 -7.48 7.69
C PHE A 68 1.16 -8.04 6.93
N ASP A 69 1.14 -9.34 6.62
CA ASP A 69 2.22 -9.98 5.86
C ASP A 69 2.30 -9.48 4.42
N TRP A 70 3.29 -8.65 4.13
CA TRP A 70 3.49 -8.07 2.81
C TRP A 70 3.89 -9.10 1.76
N THR A 71 4.46 -10.24 2.15
CA THR A 71 4.88 -11.28 1.19
C THR A 71 3.70 -11.85 0.40
N MET A 72 2.48 -11.77 0.96
CA MET A 72 1.26 -12.19 0.27
C MET A 72 0.95 -11.37 -1.00
N LEU A 73 1.54 -10.18 -1.13
CA LEU A 73 1.36 -9.29 -2.27
C LEU A 73 2.22 -9.71 -3.47
N GLU A 74 3.27 -10.51 -3.23
CA GLU A 74 4.33 -10.79 -4.21
C GLU A 74 3.78 -11.41 -5.48
N GLU A 75 3.02 -12.51 -5.37
CA GLU A 75 2.43 -13.19 -6.53
C GLU A 75 1.54 -12.25 -7.35
N GLY A 76 0.77 -11.39 -6.68
CA GLY A 76 -0.12 -10.45 -7.33
C GLY A 76 0.61 -9.29 -8.00
N THR A 77 1.74 -8.84 -7.43
CA THR A 77 2.60 -7.83 -8.07
C THR A 77 3.38 -8.44 -9.24
N GLN A 78 3.87 -9.67 -9.11
CA GLN A 78 4.52 -10.40 -10.21
C GLN A 78 3.61 -10.55 -11.43
N ALA A 79 2.32 -10.80 -11.19
CA ALA A 79 1.31 -10.92 -12.24
C ALA A 79 1.18 -9.70 -13.17
N LEU A 80 1.73 -8.54 -12.78
CA LEU A 80 1.80 -7.36 -13.63
C LEU A 80 2.88 -7.46 -14.71
N GLY A 81 3.67 -8.54 -14.73
CA GLY A 81 4.64 -8.84 -15.79
C GLY A 81 6.09 -8.50 -15.40
N MET A 82 6.43 -8.56 -14.12
CA MET A 82 7.80 -8.35 -13.65
C MET A 82 8.13 -9.26 -12.47
N GLU A 83 9.29 -9.90 -12.50
CA GLU A 83 9.82 -10.58 -11.31
C GLU A 83 9.86 -9.59 -10.15
N THR A 84 9.28 -10.00 -9.04
CA THR A 84 9.16 -9.18 -7.84
C THR A 84 9.47 -10.07 -6.64
N GLU A 85 10.30 -9.60 -5.73
CA GLU A 85 10.56 -10.25 -4.45
C GLU A 85 10.23 -9.26 -3.33
N ILE A 86 9.48 -9.70 -2.34
CA ILE A 86 9.17 -8.90 -1.14
C ILE A 86 9.92 -9.49 0.05
N LEU A 87 10.96 -8.77 0.49
CA LEU A 87 11.65 -9.06 1.73
C LEU A 87 10.88 -8.43 2.89
N MET A 88 10.64 -9.22 3.93
CA MET A 88 10.09 -8.78 5.20
C MET A 88 10.72 -9.58 6.33
N VAL A 89 11.42 -8.91 7.25
CA VAL A 89 12.16 -9.54 8.35
C VAL A 89 11.90 -8.78 9.64
N ALA A 90 11.47 -9.49 10.68
CA ALA A 90 11.36 -8.91 12.02
C ALA A 90 12.77 -8.56 12.53
N HIS A 91 12.96 -7.33 13.03
CA HIS A 91 14.29 -6.89 13.47
C HIS A 91 14.32 -6.31 14.89
N GLU A 92 13.16 -5.98 15.47
CA GLU A 92 13.10 -5.44 16.84
C GLU A 92 13.50 -6.51 17.89
N GLY A 93 14.51 -6.18 18.70
CA GLY A 93 14.92 -6.97 19.88
C GLY A 93 15.89 -8.12 19.61
N GLY A 94 16.47 -8.23 18.42
CA GLY A 94 17.42 -9.28 18.04
C GLY A 94 18.90 -8.86 18.11
N THR A 95 19.81 -9.83 18.30
CA THR A 95 21.27 -9.59 18.37
C THR A 95 21.92 -9.22 17.03
N ASN A 96 21.19 -9.28 15.91
CA ASN A 96 21.72 -9.16 14.54
C ASN A 96 21.12 -7.99 13.74
N GLU A 97 20.43 -7.04 14.37
CA GLU A 97 19.75 -5.92 13.68
C GLU A 97 20.69 -5.11 12.78
N GLU A 98 21.86 -4.71 13.31
CA GLU A 98 22.85 -3.96 12.54
C GLU A 98 23.34 -4.72 11.29
N GLU A 99 23.48 -6.04 11.39
CA GLU A 99 23.91 -6.89 10.27
C GLU A 99 22.82 -6.98 9.20
N LEU A 100 21.56 -7.19 9.59
CA LEU A 100 20.42 -7.23 8.69
C LEU A 100 20.23 -5.90 7.93
N ILE A 101 20.32 -4.77 8.63
CA ILE A 101 20.23 -3.43 8.03
C ILE A 101 21.39 -3.22 7.04
N SER A 102 22.60 -3.67 7.41
CA SER A 102 23.78 -3.56 6.55
C SER A 102 23.68 -4.45 5.30
N GLU A 103 23.13 -5.65 5.42
CA GLU A 103 22.88 -6.56 4.29
C GLU A 103 21.80 -6.04 3.35
N LEU A 104 20.71 -5.47 3.88
CA LEU A 104 19.71 -4.78 3.08
C LEU A 104 20.33 -3.64 2.28
N PHE A 105 21.18 -2.82 2.91
CA PHE A 105 21.87 -1.72 2.23
C PHE A 105 22.75 -2.21 1.09
N GLU A 106 23.57 -3.24 1.31
CA GLU A 106 24.43 -3.83 0.28
C GLU A 106 23.61 -4.40 -0.89
N ARG A 107 22.52 -5.10 -0.58
CA ARG A 107 21.63 -5.64 -1.61
C ARG A 107 21.00 -4.54 -2.46
N VAL A 108 20.53 -3.46 -1.83
CA VAL A 108 19.97 -2.31 -2.54
C VAL A 108 21.04 -1.65 -3.41
N ARG A 109 22.26 -1.45 -2.91
CA ARG A 109 23.39 -0.94 -3.72
C ARG A 109 23.64 -1.80 -4.96
N HIS A 110 23.68 -3.11 -4.80
CA HIS A 110 23.90 -4.04 -5.91
C HIS A 110 22.80 -3.95 -6.98
N GLU A 111 21.55 -3.75 -6.60
CA GLU A 111 20.46 -3.56 -7.57
C GLU A 111 20.54 -2.18 -8.26
N ILE A 112 20.91 -1.12 -7.52
CA ILE A 112 21.18 0.20 -8.09
C ILE A 112 22.33 0.13 -9.12
N ASP A 113 23.41 -0.59 -8.81
CA ASP A 113 24.55 -0.75 -9.72
C ASP A 113 24.16 -1.50 -11.02
N LYS A 114 23.08 -2.28 -11.02
CA LYS A 114 22.47 -2.89 -12.20
C LYS A 114 21.44 -2.00 -12.91
N GLY A 115 21.27 -0.76 -12.48
CA GLY A 115 20.27 0.16 -13.04
C GLY A 115 18.83 -0.16 -12.60
N ARG A 116 18.64 -0.75 -11.41
CA ARG A 116 17.31 -1.13 -10.90
C ARG A 116 17.00 -0.42 -9.59
N CYS A 117 15.89 0.33 -9.56
CA CYS A 117 15.36 0.87 -8.31
C CYS A 117 14.85 -0.24 -7.39
N CYS A 118 14.86 0.04 -6.10
CA CYS A 118 14.19 -0.76 -5.08
C CYS A 118 13.10 0.08 -4.40
N VAL A 119 12.17 -0.56 -3.71
CA VAL A 119 11.29 0.13 -2.75
C VAL A 119 11.66 -0.35 -1.37
N VAL A 120 11.90 0.57 -0.42
CA VAL A 120 12.34 0.24 0.94
C VAL A 120 11.34 0.82 1.94
N TRP A 121 10.96 0.00 2.92
CA TRP A 121 10.12 0.41 4.04
C TRP A 121 10.91 1.28 5.02
N GLY A 122 10.36 2.44 5.36
CA GLY A 122 10.95 3.35 6.34
C GLY A 122 12.17 4.13 5.83
N ALA A 123 12.51 4.07 4.54
CA ALA A 123 13.58 4.89 3.96
C ALA A 123 13.14 6.34 3.70
N THR A 124 12.49 6.94 4.69
CA THR A 124 11.97 8.31 4.69
C THR A 124 11.67 8.71 6.15
N SER A 125 11.19 9.93 6.40
CA SER A 125 10.98 10.45 7.77
C SER A 125 9.80 9.83 8.54
N THR A 126 9.04 8.92 7.93
CA THR A 126 7.93 8.20 8.55
C THR A 126 7.90 6.74 8.06
N PRO A 127 7.18 5.84 8.75
CA PRO A 127 6.98 4.46 8.29
C PRO A 127 6.16 4.38 6.99
N GLU A 128 6.81 4.51 5.84
CA GLU A 128 6.23 4.43 4.50
C GLU A 128 7.19 3.72 3.53
N PHE A 129 6.64 3.14 2.46
CA PHE A 129 7.40 2.61 1.34
C PHE A 129 7.88 3.72 0.41
N SER A 130 9.19 3.89 0.27
CA SER A 130 9.80 4.88 -0.62
C SER A 130 10.66 4.22 -1.69
N ILE A 131 10.71 4.80 -2.88
CA ILE A 131 11.58 4.34 -3.96
C ILE A 131 13.01 4.76 -3.63
N VAL A 132 13.93 3.80 -3.56
CA VAL A 132 15.36 4.05 -3.57
C VAL A 132 15.82 4.01 -5.02
N HIS A 133 16.32 5.16 -5.52
CA HIS A 133 16.76 5.31 -6.90
C HIS A 133 18.27 5.51 -7.04
N GLY A 134 18.99 5.57 -5.93
CA GLY A 134 20.44 5.68 -5.88
C GLY A 134 20.97 5.58 -4.45
N TYR A 135 22.28 5.72 -4.30
CA TYR A 135 22.95 5.82 -3.02
C TYR A 135 24.11 6.82 -3.09
N ARG A 136 24.45 7.41 -1.94
CA ARG A 136 25.67 8.18 -1.72
C ARG A 136 26.30 7.76 -0.41
N ASP A 137 27.53 7.26 -0.49
CA ASP A 137 28.29 6.64 0.59
C ASP A 137 27.46 5.60 1.34
N ASN A 138 26.98 5.93 2.55
CA ASN A 138 26.17 5.08 3.41
C ASN A 138 24.69 5.52 3.49
N SER A 139 24.20 6.26 2.49
CA SER A 139 22.84 6.81 2.46
C SER A 139 22.10 6.43 1.19
N TYR A 140 20.80 6.18 1.32
CA TYR A 140 19.86 6.03 0.23
C TYR A 140 19.47 7.39 -0.37
N LEU A 141 19.37 7.46 -1.70
CA LEU A 141 18.71 8.55 -2.42
C LEU A 141 17.28 8.12 -2.72
N VAL A 142 16.31 8.87 -2.19
CA VAL A 142 14.93 8.40 -2.08
C VAL A 142 13.92 9.30 -2.76
N ARG A 143 12.83 8.70 -3.25
CA ARG A 143 11.63 9.38 -3.73
C ARG A 143 10.40 8.73 -3.10
N SER A 144 9.70 9.50 -2.30
CA SER A 144 8.44 9.12 -1.65
C SER A 144 7.31 10.05 -2.12
N ARG A 145 6.12 9.90 -1.52
CA ARG A 145 5.02 10.86 -1.71
C ARG A 145 5.39 12.29 -1.34
N ARG A 146 6.38 12.48 -0.46
CA ARG A 146 6.84 13.81 -0.02
C ARG A 146 7.62 14.54 -1.10
N SER A 147 8.21 13.84 -2.07
CA SER A 147 8.78 14.44 -3.28
C SER A 147 7.77 15.31 -4.07
N GLN A 148 6.46 15.20 -3.80
CA GLN A 148 5.41 16.01 -4.41
C GLN A 148 4.83 17.09 -3.48
N GLN A 149 5.31 17.20 -2.25
CA GLN A 149 4.81 18.18 -1.30
C GLN A 149 5.02 19.61 -1.83
N GLY A 150 3.96 20.44 -1.76
CA GLY A 150 4.00 21.82 -2.22
C GLY A 150 3.92 22.01 -3.74
N LYS A 151 3.81 20.92 -4.53
CA LYS A 151 3.71 20.99 -6.00
C LYS A 151 2.26 21.07 -6.48
N THR A 152 2.02 21.75 -7.59
CA THR A 152 0.71 21.78 -8.26
C THR A 152 0.39 20.45 -8.97
N GLU A 153 -0.88 20.26 -9.36
CA GLU A 153 -1.30 19.10 -10.17
C GLU A 153 -0.63 19.04 -11.56
N ARG A 154 -0.04 20.12 -12.06
CA ARG A 154 0.76 20.04 -13.28
C ARG A 154 2.17 19.50 -13.00
N GLU A 155 2.72 19.84 -11.84
CA GLU A 155 4.10 19.54 -11.45
C GLU A 155 4.26 18.14 -10.87
N TRP A 156 3.26 17.62 -10.15
CA TRP A 156 3.33 16.28 -9.54
C TRP A 156 3.43 15.12 -10.57
N LYS A 157 3.03 15.36 -11.83
CA LYS A 157 2.97 14.36 -12.92
C LYS A 157 4.26 14.32 -13.73
N ARG A 158 5.19 15.28 -13.53
CA ARG A 158 6.45 15.33 -14.27
C ARG A 158 7.42 14.26 -13.72
N PRO A 159 8.03 13.43 -14.58
CA PRO A 159 9.16 12.60 -14.18
C PRO A 159 10.35 13.46 -13.74
N LEU A 160 10.94 13.13 -12.59
CA LEU A 160 12.18 13.72 -12.11
C LEU A 160 13.38 13.01 -12.73
N GLY A 161 14.34 13.80 -13.23
CA GLY A 161 15.63 13.33 -13.77
C GLY A 161 16.59 12.85 -12.68
N GLU A 162 17.73 12.28 -13.05
CA GLU A 162 18.69 11.66 -12.12
C GLU A 162 19.29 12.66 -11.12
N ASP A 163 19.57 13.87 -11.56
CA ASP A 163 20.18 14.94 -10.75
C ASP A 163 19.17 15.72 -9.88
N GLU A 164 17.91 15.28 -9.85
CA GLU A 164 16.85 15.91 -9.06
C GLU A 164 16.62 15.15 -7.75
N PHE A 165 17.05 15.77 -6.64
CA PHE A 165 16.97 15.25 -5.28
C PHE A 165 15.96 16.05 -4.44
N PRO A 166 14.65 15.76 -4.55
CA PRO A 166 13.62 16.50 -3.83
C PRO A 166 13.56 16.18 -2.33
N GLU A 167 14.26 15.13 -1.88
CA GLU A 167 14.30 14.67 -0.49
C GLU A 167 15.76 14.48 -0.06
N GLU A 168 16.03 14.74 1.21
CA GLU A 168 17.36 14.53 1.80
C GLU A 168 17.73 13.03 1.80
N PRO A 169 19.01 12.69 1.58
CA PRO A 169 19.47 11.31 1.68
C PRO A 169 19.20 10.70 3.05
N VAL A 170 18.77 9.44 3.07
CA VAL A 170 18.47 8.70 4.31
C VAL A 170 19.60 7.73 4.59
N ARG A 171 20.33 7.92 5.69
CA ARG A 171 21.37 6.98 6.11
C ARG A 171 20.79 5.57 6.29
N TYR A 172 21.55 4.57 5.88
CA TYR A 172 21.11 3.16 5.89
C TYR A 172 20.66 2.66 7.26
N ASP A 173 21.26 3.18 8.33
CA ASP A 173 21.02 2.87 9.75
C ASP A 173 19.93 3.74 10.40
N ARG A 174 19.22 4.58 9.63
CA ARG A 174 18.19 5.50 10.14
C ARG A 174 16.79 5.25 9.57
N LEU A 175 16.54 4.03 9.11
CA LEU A 175 15.23 3.64 8.61
C LEU A 175 14.15 3.81 9.68
N GLN A 176 13.06 4.48 9.35
CA GLN A 176 11.84 4.57 10.16
C GLN A 176 10.99 3.31 9.93
N ALA A 177 11.53 2.16 10.32
CA ALA A 177 11.01 0.84 9.97
C ALA A 177 10.53 0.07 11.23
N PRO A 178 9.47 0.52 11.91
CA PRO A 178 8.98 -0.14 13.13
C PRO A 178 8.51 -1.57 12.81
N GLY A 179 8.84 -2.49 13.71
CA GLY A 179 8.57 -3.93 13.67
C GLY A 179 9.42 -4.70 12.65
N TRP A 180 9.56 -4.17 11.43
CA TRP A 180 10.00 -4.93 10.25
C TRP A 180 10.99 -4.16 9.40
N LEU A 181 12.07 -4.81 8.97
CA LEU A 181 12.82 -4.39 7.80
C LEU A 181 12.12 -4.97 6.59
N GLY A 182 11.95 -4.16 5.54
CA GLY A 182 11.34 -4.66 4.32
C GLY A 182 11.72 -3.90 3.08
N ALA A 183 11.72 -4.62 1.97
CA ALA A 183 12.01 -4.07 0.66
C ALA A 183 11.31 -4.86 -0.45
N VAL A 184 11.05 -4.19 -1.56
CA VAL A 184 10.60 -4.79 -2.82
C VAL A 184 11.72 -4.68 -3.83
N PHE A 185 12.13 -5.82 -4.36
CA PHE A 185 13.14 -5.93 -5.41
C PHE A 185 12.47 -6.32 -6.73
N PHE A 186 13.00 -5.80 -7.83
CA PHE A 186 12.43 -5.95 -9.17
C PHE A 186 13.47 -6.59 -10.10
N GLY A 187 13.11 -7.73 -10.68
CA GLY A 187 13.96 -8.47 -11.61
C GLY A 187 13.61 -8.19 -13.08
N ASP A 188 13.62 -9.25 -13.87
CA ASP A 188 13.37 -9.17 -15.30
C ASP A 188 11.86 -9.14 -15.61
N ARG A 189 11.53 -8.71 -16.83
CA ARG A 189 10.15 -8.75 -17.32
C ARG A 189 9.74 -10.20 -17.56
N ILE A 190 8.51 -10.53 -17.18
CA ILE A 190 7.93 -11.86 -17.38
C ILE A 190 6.62 -11.77 -18.15
N GLU A 191 6.26 -12.85 -18.84
CA GLU A 191 5.04 -12.91 -19.63
C GLU A 191 3.78 -12.86 -18.73
N LYS A 192 2.80 -12.04 -19.13
CA LYS A 192 1.55 -11.88 -18.38
C LYS A 192 0.61 -13.06 -18.63
N GLY A 193 0.47 -13.96 -17.66
CA GLY A 193 -0.59 -14.97 -17.63
C GLY A 193 -1.97 -14.38 -17.23
N GLN A 194 -2.46 -13.38 -17.98
CA GLN A 194 -3.50 -12.43 -17.53
C GLN A 194 -4.74 -13.09 -16.91
N SER A 195 -5.37 -14.05 -17.58
CA SER A 195 -6.66 -14.59 -17.12
C SER A 195 -6.57 -15.44 -15.86
N ARG A 196 -5.51 -16.27 -15.73
CA ARG A 196 -5.28 -17.04 -14.50
C ARG A 196 -4.91 -16.10 -13.34
N ALA A 197 -4.11 -15.08 -13.62
CA ALA A 197 -3.67 -14.12 -12.61
C ALA A 197 -4.82 -13.27 -12.07
N GLU A 198 -5.74 -12.84 -12.92
CA GLU A 198 -6.89 -12.01 -12.52
C GLU A 198 -7.91 -12.79 -11.69
N ARG A 199 -8.18 -14.04 -12.07
CA ARG A 199 -8.98 -14.95 -11.24
C ARG A 199 -8.33 -15.17 -9.86
N LYS A 200 -7.01 -15.32 -9.80
CA LYS A 200 -6.26 -15.41 -8.54
C LYS A 200 -6.35 -14.12 -7.73
N ALA A 201 -6.26 -12.95 -8.36
CA ALA A 201 -6.42 -11.65 -7.68
C ALA A 201 -7.82 -11.51 -7.05
N VAL A 202 -8.88 -11.91 -7.76
CA VAL A 202 -10.24 -11.95 -7.18
C VAL A 202 -10.35 -12.96 -6.03
N ALA A 203 -9.69 -14.12 -6.14
CA ALA A 203 -9.67 -15.10 -5.05
C ALA A 203 -8.97 -14.55 -3.80
N ARG A 204 -7.83 -13.88 -3.99
CA ARG A 204 -7.09 -13.20 -2.92
C ARG A 204 -7.93 -12.09 -2.27
N ALA A 205 -8.66 -11.30 -3.07
CA ALA A 205 -9.58 -10.29 -2.56
C ALA A 205 -10.64 -10.88 -1.62
N VAL A 206 -11.22 -12.04 -1.98
CA VAL A 206 -12.19 -12.75 -1.13
C VAL A 206 -11.54 -13.25 0.16
N GLN A 207 -10.32 -13.82 0.09
CA GLN A 207 -9.59 -14.28 1.27
C GLN A 207 -9.29 -13.13 2.25
N LEU A 208 -8.73 -12.03 1.74
CA LEU A 208 -8.39 -10.84 2.51
C LEU A 208 -9.60 -10.27 3.26
N LEU A 209 -10.71 -10.06 2.54
CA LEU A 209 -11.92 -9.48 3.12
C LEU A 209 -12.64 -10.43 4.09
N ARG A 210 -12.44 -11.74 3.97
CA ARG A 210 -12.98 -12.75 4.89
C ARG A 210 -12.07 -13.05 6.08
N ASP A 211 -11.03 -12.24 6.30
CA ASP A 211 -10.09 -12.46 7.40
C ASP A 211 -9.42 -13.85 7.31
N GLN A 212 -8.97 -14.20 6.10
CA GLN A 212 -8.26 -15.46 5.81
C GLN A 212 -6.81 -15.17 5.41
N HIS A 213 -6.14 -14.29 6.16
CA HIS A 213 -4.75 -13.94 5.95
C HIS A 213 -4.02 -13.80 7.29
N ALA A 214 -2.70 -13.96 7.27
CA ALA A 214 -1.90 -13.80 8.47
C ALA A 214 -1.70 -12.30 8.77
N CYS A 215 -2.02 -11.90 10.00
CA CYS A 215 -1.47 -10.70 10.61
C CYS A 215 -0.51 -11.11 11.73
N PHE A 216 0.46 -10.26 11.98
CA PHE A 216 1.52 -10.52 12.93
C PHE A 216 1.13 -10.24 14.38
N ASP A 217 -0.02 -9.59 14.61
CA ASP A 217 -0.39 -9.04 15.90
C ASP A 217 -1.86 -9.33 16.21
N PRO A 218 -2.18 -10.01 17.34
CA PRO A 218 -3.55 -10.32 17.73
C PRO A 218 -4.40 -9.09 18.07
N ASP A 219 -3.80 -7.91 18.27
CA ASP A 219 -4.52 -6.67 18.60
C ASP A 219 -5.18 -6.00 17.37
N TYR A 220 -5.07 -6.62 16.19
CA TYR A 220 -5.71 -6.17 14.96
C TYR A 220 -6.94 -6.99 14.62
N ALA A 221 -8.00 -6.28 14.22
CA ALA A 221 -9.12 -6.86 13.52
C ALA A 221 -8.92 -6.71 12.01
N HIS A 222 -9.37 -7.70 11.24
CA HIS A 222 -9.13 -7.77 9.80
C HIS A 222 -10.40 -7.90 8.96
N GLY A 223 -10.22 -7.72 7.65
CA GLY A 223 -11.25 -7.91 6.65
C GLY A 223 -12.46 -7.02 6.91
N THR A 224 -13.66 -7.51 6.58
CA THR A 224 -14.89 -6.70 6.76
C THR A 224 -15.20 -6.44 8.23
N ASN A 225 -14.76 -7.28 9.16
CA ASN A 225 -15.03 -7.10 10.58
C ASN A 225 -14.23 -5.93 11.20
N ALA A 226 -13.08 -5.58 10.61
CA ALA A 226 -12.28 -4.43 11.04
C ALA A 226 -13.08 -3.12 11.08
N PHE A 227 -14.05 -2.93 10.18
CA PHE A 227 -14.95 -1.77 10.20
C PHE A 227 -15.85 -1.71 11.43
N GLU A 228 -16.26 -2.85 12.00
CA GLU A 228 -17.04 -2.89 13.26
C GLU A 228 -16.19 -2.43 14.42
N VAL A 229 -15.00 -3.02 14.57
CA VAL A 229 -14.04 -2.66 15.62
C VAL A 229 -13.70 -1.18 15.54
N TRP A 230 -13.49 -0.66 14.33
CA TRP A 230 -13.31 0.78 14.11
C TRP A 230 -14.51 1.60 14.61
N ALA A 231 -15.73 1.20 14.27
CA ALA A 231 -16.95 1.89 14.69
C ALA A 231 -17.08 1.93 16.23
N GLU A 232 -16.83 0.81 16.89
CA GLU A 232 -16.87 0.68 18.35
C GLU A 232 -15.84 1.57 19.04
N LEU A 233 -14.62 1.66 18.50
CA LEU A 233 -13.56 2.49 19.06
C LEU A 233 -13.87 3.99 18.96
N ILE A 234 -14.47 4.43 17.84
CA ILE A 234 -14.94 5.82 17.69
C ILE A 234 -16.06 6.12 18.68
N GLU A 235 -17.05 5.23 18.82
CA GLU A 235 -18.16 5.41 19.76
C GLU A 235 -17.70 5.44 21.22
N ALA A 236 -16.71 4.61 21.57
CA ALA A 236 -16.11 4.56 22.89
C ALA A 236 -15.19 5.76 23.19
N GLY A 237 -14.87 6.59 22.19
CA GLY A 237 -13.90 7.69 22.34
C GLY A 237 -12.47 7.21 22.61
N LYS A 238 -12.12 6.01 22.10
CA LYS A 238 -10.80 5.39 22.28
C LYS A 238 -9.90 5.48 21.05
N ALA A 239 -10.41 6.02 19.95
CA ALA A 239 -9.66 6.13 18.71
C ALA A 239 -8.51 7.15 18.84
N GLU A 240 -7.30 6.74 18.48
CA GLU A 240 -6.18 7.67 18.30
C GLU A 240 -6.50 8.62 17.12
N VAL A 241 -6.38 9.92 17.36
CA VAL A 241 -6.93 10.98 16.50
C VAL A 241 -6.28 11.01 15.13
N PHE A 242 -4.94 10.97 15.08
CA PHE A 242 -4.19 10.99 13.83
C PHE A 242 -4.39 9.69 13.05
N GLY A 243 -4.27 8.56 13.75
CA GLY A 243 -4.41 7.23 13.21
C GLY A 243 -5.80 7.00 12.62
N ASN A 244 -6.87 7.46 13.27
CA ASN A 244 -8.20 7.45 12.69
C ASN A 244 -8.23 8.20 11.34
N ALA A 245 -7.84 9.47 11.32
CA ALA A 245 -7.87 10.26 10.10
C ALA A 245 -6.99 9.68 8.99
N TYR A 246 -5.80 9.18 9.32
CA TYR A 246 -4.91 8.53 8.38
C TYR A 246 -5.53 7.24 7.79
N ASN A 247 -6.06 6.36 8.64
CA ASN A 247 -6.76 5.15 8.21
C ASN A 247 -7.94 5.48 7.29
N VAL A 248 -8.76 6.50 7.59
CA VAL A 248 -9.86 6.92 6.69
C VAL A 248 -9.32 7.24 5.30
N HIS A 249 -8.22 7.99 5.20
CA HIS A 249 -7.65 8.37 3.91
C HIS A 249 -7.12 7.17 3.11
N CYS A 250 -6.39 6.25 3.76
CA CYS A 250 -5.88 5.04 3.12
C CYS A 250 -7.02 4.12 2.67
N TYR A 251 -7.97 3.80 3.55
CA TYR A 251 -9.09 2.91 3.20
C TYR A 251 -10.03 3.52 2.16
N TRP A 252 -10.23 4.84 2.17
CA TRP A 252 -10.99 5.52 1.11
C TRP A 252 -10.35 5.30 -0.26
N GLU A 253 -9.04 5.50 -0.38
CA GLU A 253 -8.31 5.30 -1.63
C GLU A 253 -8.36 3.83 -2.05
N MET A 254 -8.12 2.90 -1.14
CA MET A 254 -8.17 1.46 -1.45
C MET A 254 -9.55 1.00 -1.94
N GLN A 255 -10.64 1.52 -1.36
CA GLN A 255 -12.00 1.19 -1.78
C GLN A 255 -12.34 1.77 -3.17
N MET A 256 -11.81 2.96 -3.51
CA MET A 256 -11.89 3.50 -4.87
C MET A 256 -11.13 2.63 -5.88
N LEU A 257 -9.92 2.19 -5.53
CA LEU A 257 -9.10 1.33 -6.38
C LEU A 257 -9.74 -0.07 -6.54
N ALA A 258 -10.30 -0.65 -5.47
CA ALA A 258 -11.05 -1.91 -5.52
C ALA A 258 -12.24 -1.83 -6.47
N SER A 259 -13.01 -0.74 -6.42
CA SER A 259 -14.12 -0.48 -7.34
C SER A 259 -13.64 -0.39 -8.79
N GLY A 260 -12.60 0.42 -9.05
CA GLY A 260 -11.99 0.57 -10.37
C GLY A 260 -11.49 -0.76 -10.95
N PHE A 261 -10.84 -1.58 -10.13
CA PHE A 261 -10.33 -2.89 -10.53
C PHE A 261 -11.46 -3.82 -10.95
N CYS A 262 -12.53 -3.91 -10.15
CA CYS A 262 -13.69 -4.74 -10.47
C CYS A 262 -14.37 -4.30 -11.78
N ARG A 263 -14.54 -2.98 -12.02
CA ARG A 263 -15.09 -2.46 -13.29
C ARG A 263 -14.21 -2.81 -14.50
N ARG A 264 -12.89 -2.79 -14.35
CA ARG A 264 -11.97 -3.20 -15.43
C ARG A 264 -12.08 -4.69 -15.74
N LEU A 265 -12.22 -5.53 -14.71
CA LEU A 265 -12.46 -6.95 -14.91
C LEU A 265 -13.83 -7.21 -15.55
N ALA A 266 -14.88 -6.50 -15.15
CA ALA A 266 -16.21 -6.68 -15.71
C ALA A 266 -16.23 -6.50 -17.25
N LYS A 267 -15.48 -5.50 -17.75
CA LYS A 267 -15.31 -5.27 -19.20
C LYS A 267 -14.60 -6.42 -19.93
N ARG A 268 -13.73 -7.15 -19.25
CA ARG A 268 -12.89 -8.21 -19.84
C ARG A 268 -13.51 -9.61 -19.72
N TYR A 269 -14.39 -9.82 -18.75
CA TYR A 269 -15.03 -11.11 -18.49
C TYR A 269 -16.55 -11.01 -18.59
N PRO A 270 -17.14 -11.07 -19.80
CA PRO A 270 -18.58 -10.90 -20.01
C PRO A 270 -19.46 -11.84 -19.16
N LYS A 271 -19.01 -13.09 -18.94
CA LYS A 271 -19.72 -14.06 -18.10
C LYS A 271 -19.80 -13.65 -16.64
N ALA A 272 -18.74 -13.03 -16.12
CA ALA A 272 -18.63 -12.56 -14.73
C ALA A 272 -19.01 -11.07 -14.58
N ALA A 273 -19.28 -10.36 -15.69
CA ALA A 273 -19.41 -8.91 -15.73
C ALA A 273 -20.43 -8.36 -14.73
N LEU A 274 -21.64 -8.92 -14.71
CA LEU A 274 -22.68 -8.48 -13.79
C LEU A 274 -22.26 -8.66 -12.32
N ALA A 275 -21.57 -9.75 -11.99
CA ALA A 275 -21.10 -9.97 -10.62
C ALA A 275 -19.98 -8.98 -10.25
N LEU A 276 -19.04 -8.74 -11.17
CA LEU A 276 -17.93 -7.80 -10.97
C LEU A 276 -18.40 -6.35 -10.89
N ASP A 277 -19.36 -5.94 -11.72
CA ASP A 277 -19.95 -4.59 -11.66
C ASP A 277 -20.72 -4.36 -10.36
N ASN A 278 -21.46 -5.36 -9.88
CA ASN A 278 -22.10 -5.29 -8.57
C ASN A 278 -21.07 -5.17 -7.44
N ALA A 279 -20.00 -5.98 -7.46
CA ALA A 279 -18.93 -5.86 -6.47
C ALA A 279 -18.29 -4.45 -6.52
N ALA A 280 -18.06 -3.91 -7.71
CA ALA A 280 -17.52 -2.57 -7.89
C ALA A 280 -18.42 -1.48 -7.31
N GLU A 281 -19.73 -1.60 -7.48
CA GLU A 281 -20.70 -0.66 -6.93
C GLU A 281 -20.71 -0.68 -5.40
N TRP A 282 -20.61 -1.86 -4.78
CA TRP A 282 -20.52 -1.97 -3.33
C TRP A 282 -19.23 -1.33 -2.77
N PHE A 283 -18.08 -1.55 -3.40
CA PHE A 283 -16.83 -0.87 -3.01
C PHE A 283 -16.90 0.64 -3.23
N TRP A 284 -17.51 1.09 -4.34
CA TRP A 284 -17.75 2.50 -4.58
C TRP A 284 -18.58 3.11 -3.44
N ARG A 285 -19.68 2.45 -3.03
CA ARG A 285 -20.55 2.99 -1.99
C ARG A 285 -19.84 3.06 -0.64
N SER A 286 -18.99 2.08 -0.36
CA SER A 286 -18.13 2.06 0.82
C SER A 286 -17.12 3.22 0.78
N SER A 287 -16.48 3.48 -0.37
CA SER A 287 -15.58 4.64 -0.51
C SER A 287 -16.32 5.96 -0.29
N LEU A 288 -17.59 6.05 -0.70
CA LEU A 288 -18.39 7.24 -0.49
C LEU A 288 -18.69 7.52 0.99
N ASN A 289 -18.92 6.46 1.78
CA ASN A 289 -19.05 6.57 3.23
C ASN A 289 -17.71 6.99 3.87
N LEU A 290 -16.59 6.42 3.42
CA LEU A 290 -15.26 6.84 3.87
C LEU A 290 -14.94 8.29 3.46
N GLU A 291 -15.40 8.75 2.30
CA GLU A 291 -15.23 10.15 1.88
C GLU A 291 -15.96 11.12 2.81
N ARG A 292 -17.16 10.75 3.28
CA ARG A 292 -17.88 11.51 4.30
C ARG A 292 -17.10 11.54 5.61
N LEU A 293 -16.53 10.40 6.02
CA LEU A 293 -15.65 10.33 7.19
C LEU A 293 -14.40 11.21 7.05
N LYS A 294 -13.79 11.32 5.86
CA LYS A 294 -12.64 12.23 5.63
C LYS A 294 -12.99 13.68 5.93
N LYS A 295 -14.22 14.10 5.65
CA LYS A 295 -14.72 15.45 5.94
C LYS A 295 -14.97 15.65 7.44
N MET A 296 -15.32 14.58 8.16
CA MET A 296 -15.52 14.60 9.61
C MET A 296 -14.18 14.60 10.37
N PHE A 297 -13.17 13.90 9.83
CA PHE A 297 -11.85 13.72 10.44
C PHE A 297 -10.73 14.20 9.50
N PRO A 298 -10.59 15.53 9.27
CA PRO A 298 -9.62 16.06 8.32
C PRO A 298 -8.19 16.01 8.87
N LEU A 299 -7.23 15.58 8.05
CA LEU A 299 -5.81 15.70 8.39
C LEU A 299 -5.31 17.16 8.30
N PRO A 300 -4.33 17.59 9.13
CA PRO A 300 -3.69 16.82 10.21
C PRO A 300 -4.45 16.89 11.54
N LYS A 301 -5.56 17.64 11.61
CA LYS A 301 -6.25 17.97 12.87
C LYS A 301 -6.98 16.77 13.49
N GLY A 302 -7.38 15.81 12.66
CA GLY A 302 -7.88 14.48 13.01
C GLY A 302 -9.21 14.39 13.75
N ASP A 303 -9.61 15.42 14.50
CA ASP A 303 -10.85 15.47 15.26
C ASP A 303 -11.50 16.88 15.19
N THR A 304 -12.81 16.92 14.98
CA THR A 304 -13.65 18.11 15.19
C THR A 304 -14.51 17.98 16.47
N SER A 305 -13.97 17.27 17.46
CA SER A 305 -14.19 17.34 18.90
C SER A 305 -15.64 17.49 19.38
N ASP A 306 -16.58 16.74 18.82
CA ASP A 306 -17.90 16.56 19.42
C ASP A 306 -18.30 15.08 19.42
N ARG A 307 -18.80 14.59 20.57
CA ARG A 307 -19.50 13.28 20.68
C ARG A 307 -20.63 13.13 19.66
N ILE A 308 -21.14 14.25 19.16
CA ILE A 308 -22.15 14.35 18.11
C ILE A 308 -21.63 13.71 16.80
N SER A 309 -20.34 13.81 16.50
CA SER A 309 -19.72 13.22 15.30
C SER A 309 -19.42 11.73 15.44
N ALA A 310 -19.32 11.20 16.67
CA ALA A 310 -18.96 9.79 16.90
C ALA A 310 -20.04 8.81 16.42
N LYS A 311 -21.32 9.04 16.76
CA LYS A 311 -22.42 8.15 16.35
C LYS A 311 -22.64 8.11 14.82
N PRO A 312 -22.71 9.26 14.11
CA PRO A 312 -22.79 9.25 12.66
C PRO A 312 -21.57 8.59 12.01
N ALA A 313 -20.36 8.81 12.55
CA ALA A 313 -19.15 8.19 12.02
C ALA A 313 -19.18 6.65 12.15
N ALA A 314 -19.49 6.15 13.35
CA ALA A 314 -19.61 4.72 13.60
C ALA A 314 -20.71 4.06 12.74
N ARG A 315 -21.84 4.76 12.51
CA ARG A 315 -22.86 4.29 11.57
C ARG A 315 -22.31 4.12 10.15
N LEU A 316 -21.56 5.10 9.63
CA LEU A 316 -20.97 5.02 8.29
C LEU A 316 -19.99 3.84 8.17
N LEU A 317 -19.21 3.57 9.22
CA LEU A 317 -18.29 2.43 9.28
C LEU A 317 -19.02 1.08 9.30
N ARG A 318 -20.09 0.94 10.10
CA ARG A 318 -20.93 -0.27 10.08
C ARG A 318 -21.61 -0.48 8.74
N GLU A 319 -22.00 0.60 8.07
CA GLU A 319 -22.46 0.53 6.69
C GLU A 319 -21.34 0.05 5.75
N CYS A 320 -20.10 0.55 5.89
CA CYS A 320 -18.93 0.04 5.13
C CYS A 320 -18.73 -1.47 5.32
N LYS A 321 -18.87 -2.01 6.55
CA LYS A 321 -18.84 -3.46 6.80
C LYS A 321 -19.87 -4.19 5.92
N GLY A 322 -21.14 -3.81 6.02
CA GLY A 322 -22.21 -4.44 5.24
C GLY A 322 -22.02 -4.32 3.73
N LEU A 323 -21.53 -3.18 3.24
CA LEU A 323 -21.22 -2.96 1.82
C LEU A 323 -20.10 -3.89 1.35
N ASN A 324 -19.00 -3.99 2.11
CA ASN A 324 -17.89 -4.89 1.75
C ASN A 324 -18.30 -6.37 1.83
N GLU A 325 -19.16 -6.77 2.78
CA GLU A 325 -19.72 -8.13 2.82
C GLU A 325 -20.56 -8.45 1.56
N GLN A 326 -21.32 -7.49 1.03
CA GLN A 326 -22.00 -7.67 -0.25
C GLN A 326 -21.00 -7.78 -1.40
N ALA A 327 -19.97 -6.94 -1.43
CA ALA A 327 -18.90 -7.01 -2.43
C ALA A 327 -18.26 -8.41 -2.44
N VAL A 328 -17.92 -8.97 -1.28
CA VAL A 328 -17.38 -10.34 -1.14
C VAL A 328 -18.30 -11.38 -1.78
N ARG A 329 -19.62 -11.34 -1.50
CA ARG A 329 -20.57 -12.29 -2.11
C ARG A 329 -20.56 -12.22 -3.63
N PHE A 330 -20.44 -11.02 -4.19
CA PHE A 330 -20.38 -10.83 -5.64
C PHE A 330 -19.02 -11.23 -6.25
N LEU A 331 -17.91 -10.98 -5.57
CA LEU A 331 -16.60 -11.50 -5.97
C LEU A 331 -16.60 -13.04 -6.00
N GLN A 332 -17.23 -13.70 -5.03
CA GLN A 332 -17.38 -15.15 -5.02
C GLN A 332 -18.24 -15.67 -6.18
N LYS A 333 -19.32 -14.97 -6.52
CA LYS A 333 -20.12 -15.28 -7.72
C LYS A 333 -19.27 -15.13 -8.98
N ALA A 334 -18.47 -14.07 -9.09
CA ALA A 334 -17.57 -13.86 -10.21
C ALA A 334 -16.54 -15.02 -10.33
N LEU A 335 -15.97 -15.50 -9.22
CA LEU A 335 -15.04 -16.65 -9.18
C LEU A 335 -15.59 -17.93 -9.80
N ALA A 336 -16.90 -18.16 -9.71
CA ALA A 336 -17.58 -19.30 -10.33
C ALA A 336 -17.84 -19.11 -11.84
N LEU A 337 -17.62 -17.90 -12.37
CA LEU A 337 -17.94 -17.49 -13.75
C LEU A 337 -16.71 -17.12 -14.59
N PHE A 338 -15.52 -17.09 -13.98
CA PHE A 338 -14.24 -16.92 -14.68
C PHE A 338 -13.91 -18.08 -15.61
#